data_AF-A0A0V8JQR4-F1
#
_entry.id   AF-A0A0V8JQR4-F1
#
_cell.length_a   1.000
_cell.length_b   1.000
_cell.length_c   1.000
_cell.angle_alpha   90.00
_cell.angle_beta   90.00
_cell.angle_gamma   90.00
#
_symmetry.space_group_name_H-M   'P 1'
#
loop_
_entity.id
_entity.type
_entity.pdbx_description
1 polymer ?
#
loop_
_entity_poly.entity_id
_entity_poly.type
_entity_poly.pdbx_seq_one_letter_code
_entity_poly.pdbx_strand_id
1 'polypeptide(L)'
;MNKLFLEELKYIIQCEVPLTTYRLTQLEEKFSKRSELIIEMYQLLFEKRHVLLFIDNLEAAVYEYLVNREISNAKTRYGAVLFVANLFGETPTYIKCKIAKYQQSSISNMSA
;
A
#
# COMPACT_ATOMS: atom_id res chain seq x y z
N MET A 1 4.89 10.43 4.40
CA MET A 1 5.86 9.78 3.48
C MET A 1 5.26 8.57 2.77
N ASN A 2 4.60 7.64 3.47
CA ASN A 2 4.03 6.41 2.88
C ASN A 2 3.05 6.67 1.72
N LYS A 3 2.15 7.64 1.87
CA LYS A 3 1.27 8.08 0.76
C LYS A 3 2.06 8.47 -0.49
N LEU A 4 3.03 9.37 -0.38
CA LEU A 4 3.81 9.87 -1.52
C LEU A 4 4.62 8.74 -2.19
N PHE A 5 5.17 7.83 -1.39
CA PHE A 5 5.87 6.65 -1.87
C PHE A 5 4.97 5.76 -2.75
N LEU A 6 3.75 5.46 -2.28
CA LEU A 6 2.81 4.63 -3.04
C LEU A 6 2.30 5.33 -4.30
N GLU A 7 2.05 6.64 -4.24
CA GLU A 7 1.66 7.43 -5.42
C GLU A 7 2.77 7.48 -6.48
N GLU A 8 4.04 7.61 -6.06
CA GLU A 8 5.18 7.54 -6.99
C GLU A 8 5.25 6.18 -7.68
N LEU A 9 5.07 5.08 -6.93
CA LEU A 9 5.03 3.74 -7.52
C LEU A 9 3.86 3.57 -8.49
N LYS A 10 2.67 4.08 -8.14
CA LYS A 10 1.50 4.10 -9.03
C LYS A 10 1.82 4.84 -10.32
N TYR A 11 2.44 6.02 -10.23
CA TYR A 11 2.84 6.80 -11.39
C TYR A 11 3.84 6.05 -12.29
N ILE A 12 4.87 5.44 -11.71
CA ILE A 12 5.86 4.62 -12.45
C ILE A 12 5.17 3.50 -13.24
N ILE A 13 4.22 2.80 -12.62
CA ILE A 13 3.47 1.70 -13.24
C ILE A 13 2.55 2.22 -14.34
N GLN A 14 1.87 3.34 -14.12
CA GLN A 14 0.97 3.95 -15.11
C GLN A 14 1.71 4.45 -16.35
N CYS A 15 2.93 4.95 -16.18
CA CYS A 15 3.80 5.35 -17.27
C CYS A 15 4.57 4.18 -17.92
N GLU A 16 4.25 2.93 -17.55
CA GLU A 16 4.88 1.70 -18.05
C GLU A 16 6.42 1.69 -17.93
N VAL A 17 6.95 2.37 -16.91
CA VAL A 17 8.40 2.49 -16.78
C VAL A 17 8.96 1.33 -15.95
N PRO A 18 10.02 0.64 -16.41
CA PRO A 18 10.59 -0.47 -15.68
C PRO A 18 11.25 -0.03 -14.36
N LEU A 19 11.11 -0.86 -13.33
CA LEU A 19 11.83 -0.71 -12.07
C LEU A 19 13.27 -1.19 -12.23
N THR A 20 14.14 -0.33 -12.77
CA THR A 20 15.57 -0.60 -12.91
C THR A 20 16.30 -0.45 -11.56
N THR A 21 17.50 -1.01 -11.43
CA THR A 21 18.37 -0.84 -10.25
C THR A 21 18.60 0.63 -9.92
N TYR A 22 18.83 1.47 -10.93
CA TYR A 22 18.99 2.92 -10.76
C TYR A 22 17.77 3.57 -10.09
N ARG A 23 16.55 3.23 -10.56
CA ARG A 23 15.31 3.76 -9.98
C ARG A 23 15.04 3.22 -8.59
N LEU A 24 15.37 1.95 -8.35
CA LEU A 24 15.26 1.35 -7.03
C LEU A 24 16.08 2.15 -6.02
N THR A 25 17.35 2.43 -6.30
CA THR A 25 18.22 3.25 -5.46
C THR A 25 17.65 4.66 -5.25
N GLN A 26 17.15 5.32 -6.31
CA GLN A 26 16.50 6.63 -6.16
C GLN A 26 15.28 6.60 -5.23
N LEU A 27 14.47 5.55 -5.30
CA LEU A 27 13.29 5.39 -4.44
C LEU A 27 13.69 5.11 -2.99
N GLU A 28 14.75 4.32 -2.76
CA GLU A 28 15.31 4.08 -1.44
C GLU A 28 15.77 5.39 -0.79
N GLU A 29 16.56 6.18 -1.51
CA GLU A 29 17.07 7.47 -1.03
C GLU A 29 15.95 8.47 -0.78
N LYS A 30 15.00 8.60 -1.73
CA LYS A 30 13.91 9.60 -1.67
C LYS A 30 12.92 9.32 -0.53
N PHE A 31 12.61 8.05 -0.27
CA PHE A 31 11.55 7.68 0.68
C PHE A 31 12.04 6.96 1.93
N SER A 32 13.36 6.73 2.04
CA SER A 32 13.98 5.98 3.13
C SER A 32 13.32 4.62 3.33
N LYS A 33 13.01 3.94 2.22
CA LYS A 33 12.41 2.60 2.19
C LYS A 33 13.46 1.58 1.80
N ARG A 34 13.32 0.36 2.33
CA ARG A 34 14.18 -0.75 1.94
C ARG A 34 13.79 -1.27 0.56
N SER A 35 14.77 -1.66 -0.26
CA SER A 35 14.58 -2.30 -1.56
C SER A 35 13.50 -3.38 -1.56
N GLU A 36 13.48 -4.26 -0.55
CA GLU A 36 12.53 -5.38 -0.52
C GLU A 36 11.08 -4.89 -0.45
N LEU A 37 10.82 -3.85 0.35
CA LEU A 37 9.50 -3.25 0.44
C LEU A 37 9.11 -2.56 -0.87
N ILE A 38 10.05 -1.87 -1.52
CA ILE A 38 9.79 -1.20 -2.80
C ILE A 38 9.42 -2.23 -3.87
N ILE A 39 10.17 -3.33 -3.96
CA ILE A 39 9.93 -4.42 -4.90
C ILE A 39 8.58 -5.09 -4.61
N GLU A 40 8.28 -5.40 -3.35
CA GLU A 40 7.02 -6.02 -2.96
C GLU A 40 5.82 -5.14 -3.33
N MET A 41 5.90 -3.83 -3.03
CA MET A 41 4.83 -2.90 -3.36
C MET A 41 4.70 -2.69 -4.87
N TYR A 42 5.82 -2.62 -5.59
CA TYR A 42 5.79 -2.52 -7.06
C TYR A 42 5.10 -3.73 -7.69
N GLN A 43 5.47 -4.95 -7.28
CA GLN A 43 4.84 -6.17 -7.78
C GLN A 43 3.35 -6.22 -7.47
N LEU A 44 2.96 -5.89 -6.24
CA LEU A 44 1.56 -5.82 -5.83
C LEU A 44 0.75 -4.86 -6.71
N LEU A 45 1.24 -3.63 -6.85
CA LEU A 45 0.57 -2.59 -7.63
C LEU A 45 0.54 -2.95 -9.12
N PHE A 46 1.61 -3.55 -9.65
CA PHE A 46 1.70 -3.96 -11.05
C PHE A 46 0.71 -5.09 -11.38
N GLU A 47 0.55 -6.06 -10.48
CA GLU A 47 -0.44 -7.13 -10.60
C GLU A 47 -1.87 -6.55 -10.62
N LYS A 48 -2.13 -5.51 -9.82
CA LYS A 48 -3.42 -4.83 -9.71
C LYS A 48 -3.55 -3.59 -10.60
N ARG A 49 -2.68 -3.39 -11.58
CA ARG A 49 -2.61 -2.13 -12.37
C ARG A 49 -3.93 -1.69 -12.98
N HIS A 50 -4.78 -2.64 -13.38
CA HIS A 50 -6.07 -2.36 -14.00
C HIS A 50 -7.09 -1.69 -13.05
N VAL A 51 -6.94 -1.88 -11.74
CA VAL A 51 -7.85 -1.28 -10.75
C VAL A 51 -7.28 -0.02 -10.09
N LEU A 52 -5.99 0.28 -10.25
CA LEU A 52 -5.32 1.43 -9.61
C LEU A 52 -5.93 2.79 -9.98
N LEU A 53 -6.55 2.89 -11.15
CA LEU A 53 -7.22 4.10 -11.63
C LEU A 53 -8.49 4.44 -10.83
N PHE A 54 -9.11 3.44 -10.19
CA PHE A 54 -10.36 3.58 -9.44
C PHE A 54 -10.15 3.67 -7.92
N ILE A 55 -8.89 3.71 -7.48
CA ILE A 55 -8.54 3.78 -6.05
C ILE A 55 -8.21 5.23 -5.69
N ASP A 56 -9.13 5.87 -4.98
CA ASP A 56 -8.96 7.25 -4.48
C ASP A 56 -7.95 7.38 -3.34
N ASN A 57 -7.86 6.33 -2.51
CA ASN A 57 -6.97 6.30 -1.35
C ASN A 57 -6.07 5.06 -1.40
N LEU A 58 -5.03 5.14 -2.22
CA LEU A 58 -4.10 4.04 -2.46
C LEU A 58 -3.45 3.53 -1.17
N GLU A 59 -3.07 4.45 -0.28
CA GLU A 59 -2.47 4.12 1.01
C GLU A 59 -3.39 3.20 1.83
N ALA A 60 -4.66 3.58 2.00
CA ALA A 60 -5.59 2.79 2.78
C ALA A 60 -5.96 1.46 2.11
N ALA A 61 -6.08 1.43 0.78
CA ALA A 61 -6.33 0.21 0.03
C ALA A 61 -5.18 -0.80 0.16
N VAL A 62 -3.92 -0.33 0.10
CA VAL A 62 -2.73 -1.17 0.33
C VAL A 62 -2.73 -1.71 1.76
N TYR A 63 -3.01 -0.88 2.77
CA TYR A 63 -3.07 -1.35 4.16
C TYR A 63 -4.15 -2.40 4.37
N GLU A 64 -5.35 -2.18 3.84
CA GLU A 64 -6.45 -3.14 3.92
C GLU A 64 -6.08 -4.46 3.23
N TYR A 65 -5.53 -4.39 2.03
CA TYR A 65 -5.09 -5.56 1.28
C TYR A 65 -4.06 -6.38 2.05
N LEU A 66 -3.00 -5.74 2.56
CA LEU A 66 -1.94 -6.43 3.30
C LEU A 66 -2.47 -7.02 4.61
N VAL A 67 -3.33 -6.30 5.34
CA VAL A 67 -3.96 -6.85 6.55
C VAL A 67 -4.78 -8.10 6.20
N ASN A 68 -5.60 -8.07 5.15
CA ASN A 68 -6.42 -9.20 4.74
C ASN A 68 -5.57 -10.38 4.23
N ARG A 69 -4.46 -10.11 3.51
CA ARG A 69 -3.48 -11.12 3.09
C ARG A 69 -2.88 -11.84 4.30
N GLU A 70 -2.46 -11.08 5.30
CA GLU A 70 -1.86 -11.64 6.51
C GLU A 70 -2.88 -12.43 7.36
N ILE A 71 -4.13 -11.98 7.42
CA ILE A 71 -5.22 -12.74 8.07
C ILE A 71 -5.46 -14.06 7.34
N SER A 72 -5.45 -14.03 6.00
CA SER A 72 -5.56 -15.24 5.18
C SER A 72 -4.40 -16.21 5.40
N ASN A 73 -3.21 -15.67 5.75
CA ASN A 73 -2.03 -16.43 6.18
C ASN A 73 -2.03 -16.74 7.69
N ALA A 74 -3.21 -16.96 8.27
CA ALA A 74 -3.45 -17.40 9.64
C ALA A 74 -3.04 -16.43 10.77
N LYS A 75 -2.70 -15.16 10.48
CA LYS A 75 -2.51 -14.17 11.55
C LYS A 75 -3.85 -13.71 12.13
N THR A 76 -3.86 -13.44 13.43
CA THR A 76 -4.98 -12.71 14.04
C THR A 76 -5.09 -11.32 13.44
N ARG A 77 -6.28 -10.71 13.47
CA ARG A 77 -6.47 -9.33 12.99
C ARG A 77 -5.50 -8.35 13.66
N TYR A 78 -5.25 -8.50 14.95
CA TYR A 78 -4.27 -7.67 15.65
C TYR A 78 -2.84 -7.89 15.14
N GLY A 79 -2.43 -9.16 14.98
CA GLY A 79 -1.10 -9.51 14.46
C GLY A 79 -0.87 -9.02 13.03
N ALA A 80 -1.88 -9.10 12.18
CA ALA A 80 -1.84 -8.57 10.82
C ALA A 80 -1.67 -7.04 10.79
N VAL A 81 -2.46 -6.31 11.59
CA VAL A 81 -2.34 -4.85 11.70
C VAL A 81 -0.97 -4.45 12.26
N LEU A 82 -0.48 -5.15 13.30
CA LEU A 82 0.84 -4.88 13.87
C LEU A 82 1.96 -5.10 12.85
N PHE A 83 1.87 -6.18 12.06
CA PHE A 83 2.82 -6.46 10.99
C PHE A 83 2.86 -5.32 9.95
N VAL A 84 1.70 -4.89 9.45
CA VAL A 84 1.61 -3.81 8.46
C VAL A 84 2.11 -2.48 9.05
N ALA A 85 1.78 -2.20 10.32
CA ALA A 85 2.28 -1.02 11.02
C ALA A 85 3.81 -0.99 11.05
N ASN A 86 4.45 -2.10 11.43
CA ASN A 86 5.90 -2.22 11.44
C ASN A 86 6.51 -2.09 10.04
N LEU A 87 5.87 -2.67 9.01
CA LEU A 87 6.33 -2.61 7.63
C LEU A 87 6.42 -1.16 7.11
N PHE A 88 5.47 -0.31 7.49
CA PHE A 88 5.39 1.08 7.04
C PHE A 88 6.00 2.09 8.02
N GLY A 89 6.46 1.65 9.19
CA GLY A 89 6.96 2.53 10.26
C GLY A 89 5.85 3.36 10.91
N GLU A 90 4.65 2.81 10.97
CA GLU A 90 3.43 3.46 11.49
C GLU A 90 2.96 2.79 12.80
N THR A 91 1.94 3.37 13.42
CA THR A 91 1.30 2.76 14.60
C THR A 91 0.14 1.83 14.18
N PRO A 92 -0.15 0.76 14.94
CA PRO A 92 -1.32 -0.08 14.68
C PRO A 92 -2.64 0.71 14.68
N THR A 93 -2.73 1.76 15.50
CA THR A 93 -3.89 2.65 15.56
C THR A 93 -4.06 3.43 14.24
N TYR A 94 -2.97 3.97 13.69
CA TYR A 94 -3.01 4.68 12.41
C TYR A 94 -3.53 3.78 11.29
N ILE A 95 -3.01 2.55 11.19
CA ILE A 95 -3.46 1.56 10.20
C ILE A 95 -4.96 1.26 10.35
N LYS A 96 -5.42 0.96 11.58
CA LYS A 96 -6.85 0.70 11.84
C LYS A 96 -7.74 1.86 11.44
N CYS A 97 -7.37 3.09 11.81
CA CYS A 97 -8.16 4.28 11.50
C CYS A 97 -8.22 4.55 9.99
N LYS A 98 -7.13 4.32 9.25
CA LYS A 98 -7.10 4.48 7.79
C LYS A 98 -8.01 3.48 7.08
N ILE A 99 -7.93 2.21 7.46
CA ILE A 99 -8.79 1.15 6.90
C ILE A 99 -10.26 1.45 7.21
N ALA A 100 -10.59 1.78 8.47
CA ALA A 100 -11.98 2.06 8.86
C ALA A 100 -12.58 3.24 8.07
N LYS A 101 -11.83 4.33 7.89
CA LYS A 101 -12.27 5.47 7.08
C LYS A 101 -12.48 5.08 5.61
N TYR A 102 -11.58 4.27 5.05
CA TYR A 102 -11.67 3.81 3.67
C TYR A 102 -12.92 2.93 3.44
N GLN A 103 -13.20 2.01 4.37
CA GLN A 103 -14.41 1.18 4.32
C GLN A 103 -15.70 2.00 4.47
N GLN A 104 -15.70 3.03 5.31
CA GLN A 104 -16.85 3.94 5.42
C GLN A 104 -17.09 4.72 4.12
N SER A 105 -16.04 5.22 3.48
CA SER A 105 -16.16 5.93 2.20
C SER A 105 -16.62 5.03 1.05
N SER A 106 -16.18 3.77 1.00
CA SER A 106 -16.62 2.84 -0.03
C SER A 106 -18.09 2.43 0.15
N ILE A 107 -18.53 2.24 1.39
CA ILE A 107 -19.94 1.95 1.69
C ILE A 107 -20.84 3.15 1.34
N SER A 108 -20.45 4.37 1.72
CA SER A 108 -21.25 5.56 1.44
C SER A 108 -21.40 5.84 -0.06
N ASN A 109 -20.36 5.56 -0.86
CA ASN A 109 -20.41 5.65 -2.33
C ASN A 109 -21.24 4.54 -3.01
N MET A 110 -21.54 3.42 -2.32
CA MET A 110 -22.41 2.36 -2.85
C MET A 110 -23.90 2.58 -2.51
N SER A 111 -24.19 3.40 -1.49
CA SER A 111 -25.54 3.68 -1.00
C SER A 111 -26.18 4.97 -1.56
N ALA A 112 -25.50 5.65 -2.50
CA ALA A 112 -25.97 6.85 -3.20
C ALA A 112 -26.22 6.55 -4.68
#